data_AF-A0A1I4CNT1-F1
#
_entry.id   AF-A0A1I4CNT1-F1
#
_cell.length_a   1.000
_cell.length_b   1.000
_cell.length_c   1.000
_cell.angle_alpha   90.00
_cell.angle_beta   90.00
_cell.angle_gamma   90.00
#
_symmetry.space_group_name_H-M   'P 1'
#
loop_
_entity.id
_entity.type
_entity.pdbx_description
1 polymer ?
#
loop_
_entity_poly.entity_id
_entity_poly.type
_entity_poly.pdbx_seq_one_letter_code
_entity_poly.pdbx_strand_id
1 'polypeptide(L)'
;MRNRPLLVLILGCLIGGGIVLGTEYLLYAIHRHAGPVTSSTMDAHMFVEPPAGLVAAATGPASSTAWPDSAPTPEQVIYAQPAMVQAAVGRLGPHVAGKPNLYLIAFAGDGSEDVFRNEAEYAARLFTHRFGPTAHALVLENNPATLQTAPLADWSNLEIALDGLARVMKPDDILMLYFTSHGSEDHQLLVDMDPLPLDAIGATDLPGILAEHPFKWKVIVVNACYSGGFIPPLRGSDTLVMTAARSDRSSFGCGTESDITYFGHAWLVDALNHTDNFVDAFHQASHEIADWEKHDKLTPSKPQISIGSGIAAQLARWRKGITPGPTVPFRPAPPAPATTSAAP
;
A
#
# COMPACT_ATOMS: atom_id res chain seq x y z
N MET A 1 -13.75 28.93 -65.62
CA MET A 1 -13.38 27.73 -66.41
C MET A 1 -13.13 26.60 -65.44
N ARG A 2 -14.00 25.60 -65.49
CA ARG A 2 -14.17 24.47 -64.58
C ARG A 2 -14.04 23.24 -65.47
N ASN A 3 -13.27 22.23 -65.07
CA ASN A 3 -13.52 20.82 -65.42
C ASN A 3 -12.55 19.88 -64.67
N ARG A 4 -13.13 19.09 -63.76
CA ARG A 4 -12.85 17.63 -63.61
C ARG A 4 -13.86 16.91 -64.56
N PRO A 5 -14.13 15.57 -64.52
CA PRO A 5 -13.49 14.39 -63.90
C PRO A 5 -13.48 13.13 -64.83
N LEU A 6 -13.02 11.96 -64.35
CA LEU A 6 -13.70 10.63 -64.35
C LEU A 6 -12.75 9.58 -63.70
N LEU A 7 -13.11 8.79 -62.67
CA LEU A 7 -13.99 7.59 -62.61
C LEU A 7 -13.44 6.44 -63.50
N VAL A 8 -13.37 5.14 -63.15
CA VAL A 8 -13.72 4.34 -61.95
C VAL A 8 -13.44 2.83 -62.21
N LEU A 9 -13.15 2.10 -61.11
CA LEU A 9 -13.49 0.70 -60.74
C LEU A 9 -13.05 -0.59 -61.49
N ILE A 10 -12.74 -1.56 -60.61
CA ILE A 10 -13.14 -3.00 -60.54
C ILE A 10 -12.20 -4.10 -61.07
N LEU A 11 -11.60 -4.80 -60.10
CA LEU A 11 -11.70 -6.24 -59.75
C LEU A 11 -11.88 -7.30 -60.86
N GLY A 12 -10.98 -8.29 -60.87
CA GLY A 12 -11.16 -9.56 -61.58
C GLY A 12 -10.12 -10.61 -61.18
N CYS A 13 -10.60 -11.72 -60.64
CA CYS A 13 -9.89 -12.83 -60.00
C CYS A 13 -9.40 -13.88 -61.03
N LEU A 14 -8.33 -14.64 -60.74
CA LEU A 14 -8.24 -16.13 -60.78
C LEU A 14 -6.85 -16.73 -61.14
N ILE A 15 -6.46 -17.67 -60.26
CA ILE A 15 -5.75 -18.96 -60.49
C ILE A 15 -4.25 -18.95 -60.84
N GLY A 16 -3.47 -19.60 -59.97
CA GLY A 16 -2.67 -20.75 -60.41
C GLY A 16 -1.19 -20.79 -60.00
N GLY A 17 -0.80 -21.91 -59.38
CA GLY A 17 0.55 -22.48 -59.54
C GLY A 17 1.55 -22.16 -58.44
N GLY A 18 2.00 -23.20 -57.75
CA GLY A 18 2.97 -23.11 -56.67
C GLY A 18 4.43 -23.26 -57.08
N ILE A 19 5.22 -23.50 -56.03
CA ILE A 19 6.59 -24.04 -55.95
C ILE A 19 7.72 -23.00 -55.75
N VAL A 20 8.08 -22.88 -54.46
CA VAL A 20 9.41 -22.98 -53.82
C VAL A 20 10.58 -22.15 -54.37
N LEU A 21 11.11 -21.27 -53.50
CA LEU A 21 12.51 -21.21 -53.00
C LEU A 21 12.63 -19.89 -52.21
N GLY A 22 12.71 -19.93 -50.88
CA GLY A 22 14.00 -19.92 -50.19
C GLY A 22 14.10 -18.67 -49.30
N THR A 23 14.09 -18.84 -47.99
CA THR A 23 14.62 -17.84 -47.04
C THR A 23 14.94 -18.53 -45.73
N GLU A 24 16.18 -18.33 -45.31
CA GLU A 24 16.89 -19.09 -44.29
C GLU A 24 16.42 -18.75 -42.87
N TYR A 25 16.21 -19.79 -42.06
CA TYR A 25 16.14 -19.68 -40.60
C TYR A 25 17.51 -20.05 -40.03
N LEU A 26 18.18 -19.09 -39.40
CA LEU A 26 19.42 -19.30 -38.68
C LEU A 26 19.12 -19.89 -37.29
N LEU A 27 19.27 -21.21 -37.15
CA LEU A 27 19.30 -21.88 -35.84
C LEU A 27 20.76 -21.91 -35.33
N TYR A 28 20.98 -21.30 -34.17
CA TYR A 28 22.27 -21.32 -33.47
C TYR A 28 22.41 -22.64 -32.69
N ALA A 29 23.39 -23.46 -33.08
CA ALA A 29 23.73 -24.71 -32.39
C ALA A 29 24.77 -24.44 -31.29
N ILE A 30 24.46 -24.79 -30.04
CA ILE A 30 25.44 -24.90 -28.95
C ILE A 30 25.69 -26.39 -28.71
N HIS A 31 26.89 -26.85 -29.10
CA HIS A 31 27.45 -28.13 -28.68
C HIS A 31 28.21 -27.95 -27.36
N ARG A 32 27.79 -28.64 -26.29
CA ARG A 32 28.69 -29.08 -25.21
C ARG A 32 28.34 -30.50 -24.77
N HIS A 33 29.41 -31.26 -24.61
CA HIS A 33 29.50 -32.70 -24.39
C HIS A 33 28.79 -33.21 -23.14
N ALA A 34 28.02 -34.29 -23.29
CA ALA A 34 27.55 -35.15 -22.20
C ALA A 34 28.56 -36.28 -21.97
N GLY A 35 29.12 -36.38 -20.77
CA GLY A 35 29.86 -37.54 -20.26
C GLY A 35 28.98 -38.37 -19.30
N PRO A 36 29.29 -39.65 -19.06
CA PRO A 36 28.38 -40.58 -18.42
C PRO A 36 28.33 -40.40 -16.90
N VAL A 37 27.13 -40.55 -16.33
CA VAL A 37 26.88 -40.58 -14.88
C VAL A 37 27.08 -42.01 -14.39
N THR A 38 28.06 -42.24 -13.52
CA THR A 38 28.21 -43.47 -12.74
C THR A 38 27.63 -43.26 -11.34
N SER A 39 26.76 -44.18 -10.90
CA SER A 39 26.20 -44.20 -9.56
C SER A 39 27.29 -44.49 -8.52
N SER A 40 27.35 -43.70 -7.45
CA SER A 40 28.06 -44.05 -6.23
C SER A 40 27.11 -43.98 -5.04
N THR A 41 27.20 -45.01 -4.23
CA THR A 41 26.38 -45.36 -3.07
C THR A 41 26.41 -44.33 -1.95
N MET A 42 25.28 -44.24 -1.25
CA MET A 42 25.09 -43.50 0.00
C MET A 42 26.03 -44.03 1.09
N ASP A 43 26.70 -43.12 1.80
CA ASP A 43 27.19 -43.34 3.16
C ASP A 43 26.66 -42.24 4.07
N ALA A 44 25.96 -42.66 5.12
CA ALA A 44 25.36 -41.84 6.14
C ALA A 44 26.42 -41.38 7.15
N HIS A 45 26.59 -40.06 7.31
CA HIS A 45 27.35 -39.48 8.41
C HIS A 45 26.54 -38.41 9.13
N MET A 46 26.02 -38.81 10.29
CA MET A 46 26.05 -38.11 11.59
C MET A 46 25.58 -36.65 11.62
N PHE A 47 24.31 -36.46 11.97
CA PHE A 47 23.80 -35.22 12.56
C PHE A 47 24.43 -35.03 13.96
N VAL A 48 25.06 -33.88 14.18
CA VAL A 48 25.51 -33.42 15.50
C VAL A 48 24.44 -32.46 16.03
N GLU A 49 23.79 -32.81 17.14
CA GLU A 49 22.86 -31.93 17.85
C GLU A 49 23.61 -30.76 18.53
N PRO A 50 23.03 -29.54 18.57
CA PRO A 50 23.60 -28.44 19.35
C PRO A 50 23.28 -28.61 20.85
N PRO A 51 24.13 -28.10 21.76
CA PRO A 51 23.99 -28.34 23.18
C PRO A 51 22.82 -27.56 23.79
N ALA A 52 22.08 -28.23 24.66
CA ALA A 52 21.02 -27.67 25.48
C ALA A 52 21.58 -26.67 26.52
N GLY A 53 21.08 -25.43 26.50
CA GLY A 53 21.38 -24.46 27.56
C GLY A 53 20.81 -23.07 27.30
N LEU A 54 19.73 -22.74 28.02
CA LEU A 54 19.03 -21.46 28.13
C LEU A 54 18.13 -21.03 26.96
N VAL A 55 16.95 -21.63 26.89
CA VAL A 55 15.74 -20.94 26.44
C VAL A 55 14.84 -20.81 27.68
N ALA A 56 14.85 -19.64 28.31
CA ALA A 56 13.84 -19.32 29.31
C ALA A 56 12.51 -19.16 28.55
N ALA A 57 11.65 -20.16 28.67
CA ALA A 57 10.29 -20.12 28.14
C ALA A 57 9.52 -18.99 28.82
N ALA A 58 9.33 -17.88 28.10
CA ALA A 58 8.27 -16.94 28.41
C ALA A 58 6.94 -17.57 27.97
N THR A 59 6.34 -18.39 28.83
CA THR A 59 4.93 -18.77 28.70
C THR A 59 4.06 -17.61 29.15
N GLY A 60 3.89 -16.62 28.27
CA GLY A 60 2.75 -15.70 28.31
C GLY A 60 1.56 -16.33 27.56
N PRO A 61 0.30 -15.98 27.89
CA PRO A 61 -0.83 -16.42 27.10
C PRO A 61 -0.68 -15.88 25.66
N ALA A 62 -0.89 -16.73 24.67
CA ALA A 62 -0.99 -16.31 23.28
C ALA A 62 -2.06 -15.23 23.16
N SER A 63 -1.69 -14.02 22.77
CA SER A 63 -2.62 -13.01 22.29
C SER A 63 -3.41 -13.64 21.14
N SER A 64 -4.74 -13.53 21.15
CA SER A 64 -5.61 -14.29 20.25
C SER A 64 -5.45 -13.84 18.79
N THR A 65 -4.48 -14.44 18.10
CA THR A 65 -4.22 -14.44 16.66
C THR A 65 -5.11 -15.43 15.91
N ALA A 66 -6.15 -15.98 16.55
CA ALA A 66 -7.02 -16.97 15.95
C ALA A 66 -8.09 -16.28 15.10
N TRP A 67 -8.23 -16.73 13.85
CA TRP A 67 -9.37 -16.40 12.99
C TRP A 67 -10.68 -16.52 13.79
N PRO A 68 -11.57 -15.51 13.80
CA PRO A 68 -12.74 -15.55 14.67
C PRO A 68 -13.68 -16.71 14.31
N ASP A 69 -14.13 -17.48 15.32
CA ASP A 69 -15.05 -18.62 15.10
C ASP A 69 -16.37 -18.22 14.41
N SER A 70 -16.79 -16.97 14.59
CA SER A 70 -17.99 -16.40 13.97
C SER A 70 -17.75 -15.73 12.61
N ALA A 71 -16.50 -15.66 12.15
CA ALA A 71 -16.17 -15.07 10.85
C ALA A 71 -16.47 -16.06 9.71
N PRO A 72 -16.65 -15.57 8.46
CA PRO A 72 -16.67 -16.42 7.28
C PRO A 72 -15.36 -17.19 7.18
N THR A 73 -15.32 -18.28 6.40
CA THR A 73 -14.05 -18.99 6.19
C THR A 73 -13.05 -18.08 5.47
N PRO A 74 -11.73 -18.32 5.63
CA PRO A 74 -10.70 -17.60 4.87
C PRO A 74 -10.98 -17.56 3.36
N GLU A 75 -11.42 -18.68 2.80
CA GLU A 75 -11.83 -18.78 1.39
C GLU A 75 -13.01 -17.84 1.05
N GLN A 76 -14.06 -17.81 1.88
CA GLN A 76 -15.20 -16.92 1.68
C GLN A 76 -14.80 -15.45 1.74
N VAL A 77 -13.88 -15.07 2.63
CA VAL A 77 -13.35 -13.71 2.73
C VAL A 77 -12.61 -13.34 1.44
N ILE A 78 -11.71 -14.19 0.93
CA ILE A 78 -10.97 -13.93 -0.33
C ILE A 78 -11.94 -13.73 -1.51
N TYR A 79 -12.93 -14.61 -1.69
CA TYR A 79 -13.85 -14.51 -2.82
C TYR A 79 -14.80 -13.30 -2.75
N ALA A 80 -14.99 -12.70 -1.57
CA ALA A 80 -15.80 -11.50 -1.42
C ALA A 80 -15.08 -10.21 -1.86
N GLN A 81 -13.74 -10.22 -1.93
CA GLN A 81 -12.93 -9.00 -2.03
C GLN A 81 -13.22 -8.12 -3.25
N PRO A 82 -13.32 -8.64 -4.50
CA PRO A 82 -13.58 -7.77 -5.66
C PRO A 82 -14.87 -6.96 -5.54
N ALA A 83 -15.93 -7.58 -4.99
CA ALA A 83 -17.21 -6.90 -4.77
C ALA A 83 -17.11 -5.86 -3.64
N MET A 84 -16.35 -6.15 -2.58
CA MET A 84 -16.12 -5.22 -1.47
C MET A 84 -15.34 -3.98 -1.90
N VAL A 85 -14.26 -4.14 -2.67
CA VAL A 85 -13.49 -3.01 -3.22
C VAL A 85 -14.35 -2.19 -4.19
N GLN A 86 -15.10 -2.84 -5.09
CA GLN A 86 -16.00 -2.13 -6.01
C GLN A 86 -17.06 -1.33 -5.24
N ALA A 87 -17.64 -1.90 -4.18
CA ALA A 87 -18.58 -1.20 -3.32
C ALA A 87 -17.93 -0.04 -2.56
N ALA A 88 -16.68 -0.16 -2.13
CA ALA A 88 -15.93 0.92 -1.48
C ALA A 88 -15.66 2.08 -2.45
N VAL A 89 -15.21 1.79 -3.68
CA VAL A 89 -15.03 2.80 -4.73
C VAL A 89 -16.37 3.48 -5.09
N GLY A 90 -17.46 2.72 -5.14
CA GLY A 90 -18.81 3.25 -5.41
C GLY A 90 -19.38 4.16 -4.32
N ARG A 91 -18.82 4.13 -3.10
CA ARG A 91 -19.20 5.03 -1.99
C ARG A 91 -18.45 6.35 -1.98
N LEU A 92 -17.44 6.52 -2.83
CA LEU A 92 -16.72 7.79 -2.93
C LEU A 92 -17.68 8.91 -3.31
N GLY A 93 -17.46 10.09 -2.72
CA GLY A 93 -18.23 11.28 -3.04
C GLY A 93 -18.08 11.68 -4.51
N PRO A 94 -19.00 12.47 -5.05
CA PRO A 94 -18.88 12.96 -6.42
C PRO A 94 -17.64 13.85 -6.58
N HIS A 95 -17.03 13.81 -7.77
CA HIS A 95 -15.95 14.75 -8.13
C HIS A 95 -16.45 16.19 -8.02
N VAL A 96 -15.59 17.09 -7.54
CA VAL A 96 -15.92 18.51 -7.37
C VAL A 96 -15.28 19.29 -8.50
N ALA A 97 -16.10 19.72 -9.45
CA ALA A 97 -15.62 20.40 -10.66
C ALA A 97 -14.88 21.72 -10.35
N GLY A 98 -13.90 22.05 -11.21
CA GLY A 98 -13.21 23.34 -11.21
C GLY A 98 -12.06 23.46 -10.20
N LYS A 99 -11.75 22.41 -9.44
CA LYS A 99 -10.58 22.35 -8.56
C LYS A 99 -10.03 20.92 -8.48
N PRO A 100 -8.73 20.77 -8.13
CA PRO A 100 -8.17 19.46 -7.83
C PRO A 100 -8.96 18.79 -6.71
N ASN A 101 -9.21 17.50 -6.85
CA ASN A 101 -9.64 16.63 -5.76
C ASN A 101 -8.44 15.81 -5.23
N LEU A 102 -8.57 15.33 -4.00
CA LEU A 102 -7.63 14.39 -3.38
C LEU A 102 -8.37 13.09 -3.10
N TYR A 103 -7.79 11.98 -3.53
CA TYR A 103 -8.32 10.63 -3.31
C TYR A 103 -7.32 9.85 -2.46
N LEU A 104 -7.69 9.61 -1.20
CA LEU A 104 -6.93 8.83 -0.23
C LEU A 104 -7.30 7.35 -0.34
N ILE A 105 -6.30 6.49 -0.48
CA ILE A 105 -6.36 5.09 -0.05
C ILE A 105 -5.55 4.98 1.24
N ALA A 106 -6.23 4.69 2.35
CA ALA A 106 -5.57 4.31 3.60
C ALA A 106 -5.46 2.78 3.65
N PHE A 107 -4.26 2.27 3.86
CA PHE A 107 -3.91 0.85 3.80
C PHE A 107 -3.32 0.41 5.15
N ALA A 108 -4.08 -0.38 5.91
CA ALA A 108 -3.66 -0.96 7.19
C ALA A 108 -3.25 -2.43 6.99
N GLY A 109 -1.94 -2.69 6.88
CA GLY A 109 -1.42 -3.94 6.35
C GLY A 109 -1.39 -5.12 7.31
N ASP A 110 -1.25 -4.88 8.61
CA ASP A 110 -1.18 -5.96 9.61
C ASP A 110 -2.46 -6.01 10.45
N GLY A 111 -3.14 -7.16 10.42
CA GLY A 111 -4.36 -7.44 11.16
C GLY A 111 -4.17 -8.00 12.57
N SER A 112 -2.93 -8.24 13.00
CA SER A 112 -2.60 -8.72 14.35
C SER A 112 -2.71 -7.64 15.42
N GLU A 113 -2.63 -6.36 15.05
CA GLU A 113 -2.76 -5.22 15.97
C GLU A 113 -3.79 -4.16 15.50
N ASP A 114 -4.63 -3.72 16.42
CA ASP A 114 -5.68 -2.72 16.15
C ASP A 114 -5.15 -1.34 15.74
N VAL A 115 -3.90 -1.02 16.10
CA VAL A 115 -3.23 0.27 15.83
C VAL A 115 -3.33 0.68 14.37
N PHE A 116 -3.14 -0.27 13.45
CA PHE A 116 -3.10 0.01 12.01
C PHE A 116 -4.48 0.32 11.45
N ARG A 117 -5.50 -0.48 11.82
CA ARG A 117 -6.91 -0.19 11.51
C ARG A 117 -7.32 1.17 12.06
N ASN A 118 -7.02 1.44 13.34
CA ASN A 118 -7.36 2.70 14.00
C ASN A 118 -6.83 3.91 13.23
N GLU A 119 -5.58 3.83 12.76
CA GLU A 119 -4.96 4.88 11.96
C GLU A 119 -5.58 5.03 10.58
N ALA A 120 -5.81 3.94 9.85
CA ALA A 120 -6.38 4.00 8.51
C ALA A 120 -7.81 4.56 8.52
N GLU A 121 -8.65 4.10 9.45
CA GLU A 121 -9.99 4.66 9.64
C GLU A 121 -9.93 6.13 10.08
N TYR A 122 -9.02 6.48 10.98
CA TYR A 122 -8.86 7.86 11.42
C TYR A 122 -8.41 8.77 10.28
N ALA A 123 -7.46 8.34 9.45
CA ALA A 123 -7.03 9.09 8.27
C ALA A 123 -8.21 9.35 7.33
N ALA A 124 -9.04 8.34 7.05
CA ALA A 124 -10.23 8.52 6.21
C ALA A 124 -11.22 9.55 6.79
N ARG A 125 -11.49 9.48 8.11
CA ARG A 125 -12.36 10.45 8.81
C ARG A 125 -11.74 11.85 8.80
N LEU A 126 -10.48 11.98 9.18
CA LEU A 126 -9.76 13.26 9.20
C LEU A 126 -9.85 13.93 7.84
N PHE A 127 -9.53 13.20 6.76
CA PHE A 127 -9.49 13.79 5.44
C PHE A 127 -10.86 14.23 4.93
N THR A 128 -11.87 13.38 5.07
CA THR A 128 -13.23 13.68 4.59
C THR A 128 -13.95 14.75 5.42
N HIS A 129 -13.70 14.84 6.72
CA HIS A 129 -14.31 15.85 7.58
C HIS A 129 -13.56 17.19 7.58
N ARG A 130 -12.23 17.16 7.58
CA ARG A 130 -11.42 18.38 7.72
C ARG A 130 -11.09 19.03 6.40
N PHE A 131 -10.70 18.28 5.36
CA PHE A 131 -10.32 18.88 4.07
C PHE A 131 -11.52 19.11 3.14
N GLY A 132 -12.72 18.71 3.57
CA GLY A 132 -13.97 19.05 2.92
C GLY A 132 -14.28 18.18 1.68
N PRO A 133 -15.22 18.62 0.82
CA PRO A 133 -15.83 17.76 -0.20
C PRO A 133 -14.89 17.39 -1.36
N THR A 134 -13.69 17.96 -1.44
CA THR A 134 -12.68 17.58 -2.43
C THR A 134 -11.78 16.44 -1.96
N ALA A 135 -11.85 16.05 -0.68
CA ALA A 135 -11.14 14.92 -0.13
C ALA A 135 -12.06 13.69 -0.08
N HIS A 136 -11.68 12.64 -0.79
CA HIS A 136 -12.35 11.37 -0.86
C HIS A 136 -11.46 10.32 -0.21
N ALA A 137 -12.02 9.37 0.51
CA ALA A 137 -11.24 8.34 1.18
C ALA A 137 -11.84 6.96 0.97
N LEU A 138 -10.96 5.99 0.76
CA LEU A 138 -11.21 4.57 0.74
C LEU A 138 -10.23 3.93 1.74
N VAL A 139 -10.72 2.97 2.52
CA VAL A 139 -9.91 2.21 3.48
C VAL A 139 -9.81 0.78 2.96
N LEU A 140 -8.57 0.28 2.89
CA LEU A 140 -8.24 -1.13 2.82
C LEU A 140 -7.61 -1.49 4.17
N GLU A 141 -8.12 -2.51 4.84
CA GLU A 141 -7.61 -2.87 6.18
C GLU A 141 -7.67 -4.36 6.44
N ASN A 142 -6.63 -4.86 7.11
CA ASN A 142 -6.63 -6.18 7.69
C ASN A 142 -6.99 -6.05 9.16
N ASN A 143 -8.09 -6.68 9.58
CA ASN A 143 -8.46 -6.80 10.99
C ASN A 143 -9.54 -7.89 11.17
N PRO A 144 -9.45 -8.75 12.19
CA PRO A 144 -10.46 -9.77 12.47
C PRO A 144 -11.90 -9.23 12.63
N ALA A 145 -12.06 -7.99 13.13
CA ALA A 145 -13.36 -7.38 13.36
C ALA A 145 -14.05 -6.90 12.07
N THR A 146 -13.33 -6.76 10.97
CA THR A 146 -13.84 -6.07 9.76
C THR A 146 -13.83 -6.91 8.49
N LEU A 147 -13.54 -8.21 8.61
CA LEU A 147 -13.52 -9.21 7.52
C LEU A 147 -14.76 -9.21 6.59
N GLN A 148 -15.92 -8.73 7.06
CA GLN A 148 -17.17 -8.66 6.29
C GLN A 148 -17.58 -7.23 5.90
N THR A 149 -16.90 -6.21 6.43
CA THR A 149 -17.35 -4.82 6.35
C THR A 149 -16.35 -3.91 5.65
N ALA A 150 -15.06 -4.27 5.64
CA ALA A 150 -14.00 -3.55 4.96
C ALA A 150 -13.24 -4.48 4.00
N PRO A 151 -12.87 -4.00 2.80
CA PRO A 151 -11.99 -4.75 1.93
C PRO A 151 -10.61 -4.90 2.58
N LEU A 152 -9.98 -6.05 2.36
CA LEU A 152 -8.65 -6.37 2.88
C LEU A 152 -7.60 -5.42 2.32
N ALA A 153 -6.63 -5.10 3.16
CA ALA A 153 -5.38 -4.48 2.75
C ALA A 153 -4.47 -5.57 2.17
N ASP A 154 -4.64 -5.86 0.88
CA ASP A 154 -3.76 -6.76 0.15
C ASP A 154 -3.36 -6.16 -1.21
N TRP A 155 -2.36 -6.76 -1.86
CA TRP A 155 -1.84 -6.28 -3.14
C TRP A 155 -2.91 -6.25 -4.25
N SER A 156 -3.71 -7.31 -4.37
CA SER A 156 -4.76 -7.42 -5.39
C SER A 156 -5.86 -6.37 -5.20
N ASN A 157 -6.25 -6.10 -3.96
CA ASN A 157 -7.25 -5.09 -3.63
C ASN A 157 -6.72 -3.68 -3.82
N LEU A 158 -5.43 -3.44 -3.56
CA LEU A 158 -4.79 -2.17 -3.92
C LEU A 158 -4.87 -1.94 -5.43
N GLU A 159 -4.58 -2.96 -6.25
CA GLU A 159 -4.70 -2.91 -7.71
C GLU A 159 -6.14 -2.59 -8.15
N ILE A 160 -7.14 -3.33 -7.64
CA ILE A 160 -8.56 -3.10 -7.96
C ILE A 160 -9.02 -1.70 -7.52
N ALA A 161 -8.54 -1.21 -6.38
CA ALA A 161 -8.85 0.12 -5.88
C ALA A 161 -8.25 1.21 -6.78
N LEU A 162 -6.98 1.06 -7.17
CA LEU A 162 -6.30 1.98 -8.09
C LEU A 162 -6.99 2.00 -9.47
N ASP A 163 -7.39 0.84 -10.00
CA ASP A 163 -8.22 0.72 -11.19
C ASP A 163 -9.54 1.49 -11.06
N GLY A 164 -10.19 1.37 -9.90
CA GLY A 164 -11.39 2.13 -9.55
C GLY A 164 -11.16 3.63 -9.59
N LEU A 165 -10.09 4.09 -8.96
CA LEU A 165 -9.72 5.50 -8.88
C LEU A 165 -9.34 6.07 -10.26
N ALA A 166 -8.62 5.31 -11.09
CA ALA A 166 -8.23 5.73 -12.43
C ALA A 166 -9.44 6.06 -13.33
N ARG A 167 -10.61 5.46 -13.06
CA ARG A 167 -11.86 5.73 -13.79
C ARG A 167 -12.57 7.01 -13.34
N VAL A 168 -12.43 7.41 -12.08
CA VAL A 168 -13.18 8.55 -11.51
C VAL A 168 -12.36 9.83 -11.43
N MET A 169 -11.04 9.70 -11.21
CA MET A 169 -10.11 10.82 -11.10
C MET A 169 -9.94 11.60 -12.41
N LYS A 170 -9.61 12.88 -12.28
CA LYS A 170 -9.23 13.80 -13.36
C LYS A 170 -7.71 14.01 -13.37
N PRO A 171 -7.13 14.48 -14.49
CA PRO A 171 -5.67 14.63 -14.62
C PRO A 171 -5.02 15.58 -13.60
N ASP A 172 -5.78 16.50 -13.00
CA ASP A 172 -5.31 17.38 -11.94
C ASP A 172 -5.67 16.91 -10.52
N ASP A 173 -6.33 15.76 -10.36
CA ASP A 173 -6.56 15.18 -9.04
C ASP A 173 -5.26 14.56 -8.49
N ILE A 174 -5.24 14.42 -7.16
CA ILE A 174 -4.10 13.92 -6.39
C ILE A 174 -4.46 12.54 -5.83
N LEU A 175 -3.68 11.53 -6.19
CA LEU A 175 -3.72 10.24 -5.50
C LEU A 175 -2.91 10.37 -4.21
N MET A 176 -3.50 9.99 -3.09
CA MET A 176 -2.78 9.84 -1.83
C MET A 176 -2.84 8.39 -1.38
N LEU A 177 -1.68 7.79 -1.12
CA LEU A 177 -1.55 6.49 -0.48
C LEU A 177 -1.00 6.70 0.93
N TYR A 178 -1.70 6.20 1.94
CA TYR A 178 -1.24 6.17 3.32
C TYR A 178 -1.12 4.71 3.75
N PHE A 179 0.10 4.21 3.86
CA PHE A 179 0.39 2.87 4.36
C PHE A 179 0.71 2.95 5.84
N THR A 180 0.10 2.07 6.63
CA THR A 180 0.46 1.84 8.02
C THR A 180 0.52 0.34 8.30
N SER A 181 1.70 -0.12 8.72
CA SER A 181 1.99 -1.53 9.00
C SER A 181 3.36 -1.66 9.69
N HIS A 182 3.76 -2.87 10.05
CA HIS A 182 5.17 -3.16 10.32
C HIS A 182 6.00 -3.09 9.04
N GLY A 183 7.32 -2.92 9.23
CA GLY A 183 8.28 -2.92 8.14
C GLY A 183 9.56 -3.67 8.49
N SER A 184 10.23 -4.21 7.47
CA SER A 184 11.47 -4.98 7.61
C SER A 184 12.70 -4.22 7.15
N GLU A 185 13.89 -4.70 7.55
CA GLU A 185 15.19 -4.17 7.11
C GLU A 185 15.36 -4.23 5.58
N ASP A 186 14.67 -5.15 4.92
CA ASP A 186 14.63 -5.32 3.46
C ASP A 186 13.62 -4.36 2.77
N HIS A 187 13.11 -3.38 3.50
CA HIS A 187 12.17 -2.36 3.03
C HIS A 187 10.88 -2.96 2.45
N GLN A 188 10.34 -3.94 3.19
CA GLN A 188 9.03 -4.54 2.92
C GLN A 188 8.02 -4.05 3.96
N LEU A 189 6.78 -3.83 3.55
CA LEU A 189 5.63 -3.70 4.44
C LEU A 189 5.07 -5.08 4.72
N LEU A 190 4.81 -5.38 5.98
CA LEU A 190 4.06 -6.56 6.36
C LEU A 190 2.62 -6.41 5.85
N VAL A 191 2.12 -7.46 5.23
CA VAL A 191 0.72 -7.61 4.88
C VAL A 191 0.26 -8.93 5.47
N ASP A 192 -0.53 -8.87 6.54
CA ASP A 192 -0.91 -10.05 7.29
C ASP A 192 -2.38 -10.01 7.71
N MET A 193 -3.03 -11.16 7.56
CA MET A 193 -4.35 -11.46 8.09
C MET A 193 -4.44 -12.99 8.22
N ASP A 194 -3.66 -13.58 9.14
CA ASP A 194 -3.60 -15.04 9.36
C ASP A 194 -5.01 -15.68 9.38
N PRO A 195 -5.26 -16.76 8.61
CA PRO A 195 -4.32 -17.59 7.85
C PRO A 195 -4.25 -17.28 6.35
N LEU A 196 -4.60 -16.06 5.93
CA LEU A 196 -4.57 -15.68 4.52
C LEU A 196 -3.12 -15.58 4.02
N PRO A 197 -2.76 -16.20 2.88
CA PRO A 197 -1.42 -16.14 2.32
C PRO A 197 -1.23 -14.85 1.52
N LEU A 198 -1.17 -13.71 2.20
CA LEU A 198 -1.04 -12.39 1.58
C LEU A 198 0.43 -12.05 1.27
N ASP A 199 0.65 -11.33 0.16
CA ASP A 199 1.98 -10.90 -0.26
C ASP A 199 2.40 -9.61 0.45
N ALA A 200 3.60 -9.62 1.03
CA ALA A 200 4.26 -8.42 1.52
C ALA A 200 4.51 -7.43 0.37
N ILE A 201 4.57 -6.13 0.69
CA ILE A 201 4.78 -5.08 -0.33
C ILE A 201 6.17 -4.48 -0.19
N GLY A 202 7.00 -4.66 -1.20
CA GLY A 202 8.34 -4.10 -1.27
C GLY A 202 8.39 -2.67 -1.79
N ALA A 203 9.44 -1.96 -1.40
CA ALA A 203 9.73 -0.61 -1.89
C ALA A 203 9.79 -0.51 -3.43
N THR A 204 10.21 -1.58 -4.11
CA THR A 204 10.32 -1.64 -5.57
C THR A 204 9.04 -1.98 -6.29
N ASP A 205 8.00 -2.44 -5.58
CA ASP A 205 6.76 -2.93 -6.21
C ASP A 205 5.82 -1.76 -6.51
N LEU A 206 5.72 -0.81 -5.58
CA LEU A 206 4.83 0.36 -5.70
C LEU A 206 5.05 1.22 -6.96
N PRO A 207 6.28 1.50 -7.44
CA PRO A 207 6.46 2.19 -8.72
C PRO A 207 5.83 1.45 -9.91
N GLY A 208 5.85 0.11 -9.89
CA GLY A 208 5.29 -0.73 -10.95
C GLY A 208 3.79 -0.53 -11.06
N ILE A 209 3.06 -0.85 -9.99
CA ILE A 209 1.59 -0.72 -9.96
C ILE A 209 1.13 0.73 -10.19
N LEU A 210 1.86 1.73 -9.69
CA LEU A 210 1.54 3.14 -9.94
C LEU A 210 1.76 3.56 -11.39
N ALA A 211 2.70 2.94 -12.11
CA ALA A 211 2.99 3.24 -13.51
C ALA A 211 1.95 2.67 -14.49
N GLU A 212 1.14 1.72 -14.04
CA GLU A 212 0.04 1.13 -14.82
C GLU A 212 -1.15 2.09 -14.97
N HIS A 213 -1.18 3.16 -14.17
CA HIS A 213 -2.28 4.13 -14.14
C HIS A 213 -1.81 5.55 -14.46
N PRO A 214 -2.70 6.43 -15.00
CA PRO A 214 -2.34 7.79 -15.40
C PRO A 214 -2.29 8.78 -14.22
N PHE A 215 -1.95 8.33 -13.01
CA PHE A 215 -1.84 9.20 -11.84
C PHE A 215 -0.62 10.11 -11.97
N LYS A 216 -0.84 11.38 -12.31
CA LYS A 216 0.25 12.34 -12.37
C LYS A 216 0.72 12.72 -10.96
N TRP A 217 -0.19 13.27 -10.16
CA TRP A 217 0.09 13.85 -8.85
C TRP A 217 -0.11 12.83 -7.74
N LYS A 218 0.95 12.58 -6.97
CA LYS A 218 0.95 11.53 -5.95
C LYS A 218 1.47 12.06 -4.62
N VAL A 219 0.82 11.64 -3.54
CA VAL A 219 1.31 11.74 -2.16
C VAL A 219 1.41 10.32 -1.63
N ILE A 220 2.58 9.92 -1.15
CA ILE A 220 2.79 8.57 -0.62
C ILE A 220 3.37 8.71 0.78
N VAL A 221 2.66 8.17 1.75
CA VAL A 221 3.05 8.18 3.16
C VAL A 221 3.25 6.74 3.59
N VAL A 222 4.45 6.42 4.07
CA VAL A 222 4.81 5.07 4.51
C VAL A 222 5.11 5.12 6.01
N ASN A 223 4.13 4.72 6.81
CA ASN A 223 4.23 4.62 8.26
C ASN A 223 4.63 3.19 8.67
N ALA A 224 5.94 2.94 8.69
CA ALA A 224 6.51 1.64 9.06
C ALA A 224 7.99 1.78 9.46
N CYS A 225 8.52 0.74 10.13
CA CYS A 225 9.96 0.59 10.35
C CYS A 225 10.70 0.55 9.01
N TYR A 226 11.91 1.13 8.95
CA TYR A 226 12.77 1.16 7.76
C TYR A 226 12.14 1.79 6.51
N SER A 227 11.02 2.50 6.67
CA SER A 227 10.21 3.08 5.59
C SER A 227 10.95 4.07 4.69
N GLY A 228 12.06 4.67 5.16
CA GLY A 228 12.94 5.51 4.32
C GLY A 228 13.46 4.80 3.06
N GLY A 229 13.49 3.46 3.04
CA GLY A 229 13.81 2.65 1.86
C GLY A 229 12.84 2.81 0.70
N PHE A 230 11.62 3.30 0.94
CA PHE A 230 10.60 3.57 -0.09
C PHE A 230 10.84 4.89 -0.84
N ILE A 231 11.66 5.81 -0.32
CA ILE A 231 11.91 7.12 -0.96
C ILE A 231 12.63 7.00 -2.31
N PRO A 232 13.78 6.30 -2.43
CA PRO A 232 14.53 6.23 -3.68
C PRO A 232 13.73 5.77 -4.91
N PRO A 233 12.89 4.71 -4.83
CA PRO A 233 12.10 4.26 -5.98
C PRO A 233 10.85 5.12 -6.26
N LEU A 234 10.31 5.84 -5.26
CA LEU A 234 9.04 6.59 -5.42
C LEU A 234 9.21 8.09 -5.69
N ARG A 235 10.38 8.66 -5.39
CA ARG A 235 10.64 10.10 -5.59
C ARG A 235 10.51 10.50 -7.06
N GLY A 236 9.95 11.67 -7.31
CA GLY A 236 9.79 12.23 -8.65
C GLY A 236 9.33 13.68 -8.58
N SER A 237 9.26 14.38 -9.72
CA SER A 237 8.80 15.79 -9.75
C SER A 237 7.36 15.93 -9.27
N ASP A 238 6.52 14.94 -9.54
CA ASP A 238 5.08 14.98 -9.31
C ASP A 238 4.66 14.14 -8.09
N THR A 239 5.62 13.73 -7.25
CA THR A 239 5.40 12.89 -6.07
C THR A 239 5.91 13.56 -4.79
N LEU A 240 5.10 13.53 -3.73
CA LEU A 240 5.52 13.79 -2.36
C LEU A 240 5.65 12.43 -1.66
N VAL A 241 6.79 12.13 -1.05
CA VAL A 241 6.99 10.91 -0.25
C VAL A 241 7.33 11.31 1.18
N MET A 242 6.64 10.74 2.17
CA MET A 242 6.91 10.91 3.59
C MET A 242 7.04 9.55 4.27
N THR A 243 8.00 9.40 5.17
CA THR A 243 8.28 8.13 5.85
C THR A 243 8.44 8.33 7.34
N ALA A 244 7.94 7.39 8.13
CA ALA A 244 8.00 7.45 9.59
C ALA A 244 9.42 7.24 10.15
N ALA A 245 10.30 6.58 9.39
CA ALA A 245 11.67 6.34 9.81
C ALA A 245 12.65 6.46 8.63
N ARG A 246 13.93 6.57 8.99
CA ARG A 246 15.05 6.41 8.06
C ARG A 246 15.17 4.96 7.59
N SER A 247 15.76 4.74 6.43
CA SER A 247 15.91 3.41 5.82
C SER A 247 16.61 2.36 6.70
N ASP A 248 17.42 2.76 7.67
CA ASP A 248 18.15 1.87 8.60
C ASP A 248 17.70 2.05 10.06
N ARG A 249 16.45 2.49 10.29
CA ARG A 249 15.90 2.77 11.61
C ARG A 249 14.47 2.24 11.75
N SER A 250 14.13 1.79 12.95
CA SER A 250 12.76 1.50 13.35
C SER A 250 11.94 2.77 13.58
N SER A 251 10.62 2.67 13.45
CA SER A 251 9.62 3.61 13.98
C SER A 251 8.99 3.04 15.26
N PHE A 252 8.17 3.82 15.97
CA PHE A 252 7.67 3.46 17.30
C PHE A 252 6.16 3.68 17.47
N GLY A 253 5.61 3.11 18.54
CA GLY A 253 4.18 3.15 18.87
C GLY A 253 3.34 2.11 18.13
N CYS A 254 3.97 1.08 17.56
CA CYS A 254 3.28 -0.07 16.98
C CYS A 254 3.36 -1.25 17.95
N GLY A 255 2.22 -1.72 18.44
CA GLY A 255 2.09 -2.85 19.34
C GLY A 255 0.67 -2.96 19.91
N THR A 256 0.35 -4.11 20.51
CA THR A 256 -1.02 -4.44 20.95
C THR A 256 -1.63 -3.49 21.98
N GLU A 257 -0.80 -2.79 22.76
CA GLU A 257 -1.25 -1.80 23.75
C GLU A 257 -1.35 -0.37 23.17
N SER A 258 -0.93 -0.16 21.93
CA SER A 258 -0.91 1.16 21.29
C SER A 258 -2.19 1.38 20.48
N ASP A 259 -2.88 2.49 20.74
CA ASP A 259 -4.03 2.87 19.91
C ASP A 259 -3.60 3.53 18.59
N ILE A 260 -2.42 4.16 18.58
CA ILE A 260 -1.86 4.89 17.44
C ILE A 260 -0.31 4.92 17.50
N THR A 261 0.36 4.88 16.35
CA THR A 261 1.82 5.01 16.25
C THR A 261 2.30 6.43 16.55
N TYR A 262 3.59 6.61 16.81
CA TYR A 262 4.16 7.94 17.04
C TYR A 262 3.98 8.82 15.80
N PHE A 263 4.23 8.28 14.61
CA PHE A 263 4.08 9.05 13.37
C PHE A 263 2.62 9.36 13.05
N GLY A 264 1.72 8.40 13.23
CA GLY A 264 0.28 8.61 13.08
C GLY A 264 -0.24 9.67 14.04
N HIS A 265 0.17 9.63 15.30
CA HIS A 265 -0.20 10.62 16.30
C HIS A 265 0.29 12.01 15.89
N ALA A 266 1.61 12.17 15.73
CA ALA A 266 2.21 13.47 15.47
C ALA A 266 1.75 14.08 14.13
N TRP A 267 1.63 13.26 13.07
CA TRP A 267 1.26 13.78 11.75
C TRP A 267 -0.25 13.89 11.55
N LEU A 268 -1.02 12.82 11.79
CA LEU A 268 -2.47 12.84 11.56
C LEU A 268 -3.22 13.58 12.68
N VAL A 269 -2.96 13.22 13.94
CA VAL A 269 -3.77 13.70 15.08
C VAL A 269 -3.36 15.10 15.48
N ASP A 270 -2.07 15.39 15.61
CA ASP A 270 -1.63 16.71 16.02
C ASP A 270 -1.50 17.62 14.81
N ALA A 271 -0.49 17.41 13.98
CA ALA A 271 -0.09 18.40 13.00
C ALA A 271 -1.16 18.70 11.94
N LEU A 272 -1.83 17.70 11.36
CA LEU A 272 -2.90 17.94 10.39
C LEU A 272 -4.17 18.55 11.00
N ASN A 273 -4.40 18.45 12.31
CA ASN A 273 -5.46 19.23 12.98
C ASN A 273 -5.05 20.69 13.23
N HIS A 274 -3.77 21.01 13.20
CA HIS A 274 -3.26 22.38 13.34
C HIS A 274 -3.06 23.09 11.99
N THR A 275 -2.66 22.38 10.93
CA THR A 275 -2.39 22.95 9.60
C THR A 275 -2.97 22.10 8.47
N ASP A 276 -3.25 22.73 7.32
CA ASP A 276 -3.66 22.03 6.08
C ASP A 276 -2.50 21.72 5.14
N ASN A 277 -1.29 22.14 5.50
CA ASN A 277 -0.09 21.95 4.70
C ASN A 277 0.64 20.68 5.14
N PHE A 278 0.64 19.66 4.28
CA PHE A 278 1.28 18.36 4.57
C PHE A 278 2.77 18.48 4.90
N VAL A 279 3.49 19.39 4.26
CA VAL A 279 4.92 19.60 4.49
C VAL A 279 5.16 20.29 5.84
N ASP A 280 4.37 21.32 6.17
CA ASP A 280 4.48 21.97 7.48
C ASP A 280 4.08 20.99 8.59
N ALA A 281 3.04 20.17 8.35
CA ALA A 281 2.60 19.13 9.27
C ALA A 281 3.69 18.08 9.49
N PHE A 282 4.39 17.66 8.44
CA PHE A 282 5.50 16.72 8.54
C PHE A 282 6.65 17.26 9.38
N HIS A 283 7.01 18.54 9.19
CA HIS A 283 8.08 19.16 10.00
C HIS A 283 7.67 19.27 11.48
N GLN A 284 6.44 19.67 11.78
CA GLN A 284 5.91 19.67 13.16
C GLN A 284 5.98 18.27 13.77
N ALA A 285 5.45 17.27 13.05
CA ALA A 285 5.47 15.89 13.49
C ALA A 285 6.90 15.36 13.75
N SER A 286 7.84 15.70 12.86
CA SER A 286 9.24 15.28 13.02
C SER A 286 9.91 15.86 14.27
N HIS A 287 9.56 17.09 14.65
CA HIS A 287 10.05 17.71 15.89
C HIS A 287 9.46 17.03 17.13
N GLU A 288 8.16 16.81 17.12
CA GLU A 288 7.43 16.17 18.22
C GLU A 288 7.89 14.72 18.45
N ILE A 289 8.02 13.94 17.38
CA ILE A 289 8.58 12.57 17.44
C ILE A 289 9.99 12.58 18.03
N ALA A 290 10.85 13.51 17.62
CA ALA A 290 12.21 13.58 18.15
C ALA A 290 12.25 13.90 19.66
N ASP A 291 11.31 14.70 20.15
CA ASP A 291 11.17 15.02 21.57
C ASP A 291 10.67 13.82 22.37
N TRP A 292 9.66 13.09 21.87
CA TRP A 292 9.18 11.85 22.48
C TRP A 292 10.25 10.77 22.52
N GLU A 293 10.91 10.50 21.39
CA GLU A 293 11.98 9.51 21.31
C GLU A 293 13.15 9.83 22.26
N LYS A 294 13.48 11.12 22.42
CA LYS A 294 14.49 11.55 23.38
C LYS A 294 14.03 11.35 24.83
N HIS A 295 12.77 11.65 25.13
CA HIS A 295 12.19 11.41 26.45
C HIS A 295 12.23 9.91 26.82
N ASP A 296 11.84 9.06 25.87
CA ASP A 296 11.76 7.61 26.03
C ASP A 296 13.10 6.90 25.81
N LYS A 297 14.17 7.66 25.52
CA LYS A 297 15.54 7.17 25.32
C LYS A 297 15.65 6.15 24.18
N LEU A 298 14.84 6.34 23.15
CA LEU A 298 14.84 5.54 21.94
C LEU A 298 15.93 6.01 20.98
N THR A 299 16.39 5.11 20.12
CA THR A 299 17.24 5.52 19.00
C THR A 299 16.37 6.29 18.00
N PRO A 300 16.71 7.54 17.63
CA PRO A 300 15.79 8.35 16.83
C PRO A 300 15.45 7.72 15.48
N SER A 301 14.15 7.65 15.16
CA SER A 301 13.65 7.09 13.89
C SER A 301 14.04 7.96 12.70
N LYS A 302 14.13 9.28 12.91
CA LYS A 302 14.44 10.31 11.90
C LYS A 302 13.50 10.21 10.68
N PRO A 303 12.21 10.59 10.83
CA PRO A 303 11.28 10.66 9.72
C PRO A 303 11.89 11.40 8.52
N GLN A 304 11.59 10.95 7.30
CA GLN A 304 12.14 11.54 6.08
C GLN A 304 11.05 12.03 5.13
N ILE A 305 11.38 13.06 4.34
CA ILE A 305 10.49 13.65 3.33
C ILE A 305 11.23 13.90 2.02
N SER A 306 10.58 13.59 0.91
CA SER A 306 11.03 13.90 -0.45
C SER A 306 9.93 14.67 -1.19
N ILE A 307 10.23 15.90 -1.58
CA ILE A 307 9.25 16.82 -2.17
C ILE A 307 9.59 17.04 -3.64
N GLY A 308 8.74 16.55 -4.54
CA GLY A 308 8.80 16.88 -5.95
C GLY A 308 8.48 18.35 -6.24
N SER A 309 9.19 18.95 -7.20
CA SER A 309 8.99 20.36 -7.57
C SER A 309 7.60 20.65 -8.14
N GLY A 310 6.99 19.70 -8.85
CA GLY A 310 5.65 19.81 -9.40
C GLY A 310 4.55 19.60 -8.36
N ILE A 311 4.67 18.56 -7.53
CA ILE A 311 3.63 18.22 -6.54
C ILE A 311 3.42 19.34 -5.51
N ALA A 312 4.47 20.07 -5.14
CA ALA A 312 4.37 21.18 -4.20
C ALA A 312 3.40 22.27 -4.69
N ALA A 313 3.48 22.63 -5.98
CA ALA A 313 2.57 23.59 -6.60
C ALA A 313 1.15 23.03 -6.71
N GLN A 314 1.01 21.73 -7.00
CA GLN A 314 -0.30 21.09 -7.11
C GLN A 314 -1.02 21.02 -5.76
N LEU A 315 -0.32 20.63 -4.69
CA LEU A 315 -0.86 20.65 -3.33
C LEU A 315 -1.25 22.07 -2.92
N ALA A 316 -0.46 23.09 -3.25
CA ALA A 316 -0.84 24.48 -3.02
C ALA A 316 -2.12 24.89 -3.79
N ARG A 317 -2.31 24.39 -5.02
CA ARG A 317 -3.56 24.61 -5.79
C ARG A 317 -4.76 23.94 -5.12
N TRP A 318 -4.62 22.68 -4.69
CA TRP A 318 -5.66 21.95 -3.96
C TRP A 318 -6.05 22.68 -2.66
N ARG A 319 -5.06 23.08 -1.85
CA ARG A 319 -5.28 23.80 -0.58
C ARG A 319 -6.00 25.14 -0.74
N LYS A 320 -5.73 25.89 -1.81
CA LYS A 320 -6.48 27.13 -2.11
C LYS A 320 -7.98 26.88 -2.33
N GLY A 321 -8.37 25.66 -2.70
CA GLY A 321 -9.74 25.27 -2.99
C GLY A 321 -10.52 24.70 -1.81
N ILE A 322 -9.89 24.55 -0.64
CA ILE A 322 -10.48 24.01 0.58
C ILE A 322 -10.55 25.07 1.69
N THR A 323 -11.44 24.84 2.65
CA THR A 323 -11.49 25.58 3.92
C THR A 323 -11.50 24.53 5.01
N PRO A 324 -10.44 24.41 5.82
CA PRO A 324 -10.37 23.37 6.83
C PRO A 324 -11.57 23.41 7.78
N GLY A 325 -12.21 22.26 7.96
CA GLY A 325 -13.24 22.04 8.97
C GLY A 325 -12.67 22.03 10.39
N PRO A 326 -13.51 21.77 11.41
CA PRO A 326 -13.05 21.62 12.78
C PRO A 326 -12.03 20.50 12.93
N THR A 327 -11.28 20.50 14.04
CA THR A 327 -10.37 19.41 14.38
C THR A 327 -11.15 18.10 14.58
N VAL A 328 -10.60 16.99 14.11
CA VAL A 328 -11.21 15.67 14.22
C VAL A 328 -10.54 14.92 15.38
N PRO A 329 -11.26 14.62 16.48
CA PRO A 329 -10.67 13.92 17.61
C PRO A 329 -10.30 12.48 17.20
N PHE A 330 -9.12 12.04 17.63
CA PHE A 330 -8.76 10.63 17.54
C PHE A 330 -9.58 9.81 18.53
N ARG A 331 -10.18 8.73 18.04
CA ARG A 331 -10.91 7.73 18.83
C ARG A 331 -10.61 6.37 18.20
N PRO A 332 -9.95 5.46 18.91
CA PRO A 332 -9.72 4.11 18.40
C PRO A 332 -11.06 3.40 18.19
N ALA A 333 -11.10 2.49 17.21
CA ALA A 333 -12.24 1.62 17.02
C ALA A 333 -12.33 0.65 18.20
N PRO A 334 -13.54 0.17 18.56
CA PRO A 334 -13.66 -0.91 19.53
C PRO A 334 -12.85 -2.14 19.07
N PRO A 335 -12.15 -2.83 19.99
CA PRO A 335 -11.42 -4.04 19.65
C PRO A 335 -12.38 -5.13 19.16
N ALA A 336 -11.85 -6.11 18.43
CA ALA A 336 -12.62 -7.29 18.05
C ALA A 336 -13.22 -7.97 19.30
N PRO A 337 -14.45 -8.52 19.22
CA PRO A 337 -14.99 -9.34 20.30
C PRO A 337 -14.02 -10.49 20.58
N ALA A 338 -13.62 -10.67 21.84
CA ALA A 338 -12.75 -11.77 22.22
C ALA A 338 -13.43 -13.11 21.85
N THR A 339 -12.70 -13.97 21.12
CA THR A 339 -13.12 -15.36 20.90
C THR A 339 -13.10 -16.07 22.26
N THR A 340 -14.29 -16.32 22.82
CA THR A 340 -14.41 -17.18 23.98
C THR A 340 -14.10 -18.60 23.54
N SER A 341 -12.85 -19.02 23.71
CA SER A 341 -12.50 -20.45 23.64
C SER A 341 -13.30 -21.15 24.73
N ALA A 342 -14.35 -21.86 24.34
CA ALA A 342 -14.98 -22.83 25.24
C ALA A 342 -13.94 -23.93 25.48
N ALA A 343 -13.40 -23.98 26.70
CA ALA A 343 -12.53 -25.06 27.11
C ALA A 343 -13.27 -26.41 26.93
N PRO A 344 -12.56 -27.46 26.46
CA PRO A 344 -13.16 -28.75 26.12
C PRO A 344 -13.82 -29.49 27.29
#